data_AF-A0A537L5U3-F1
#
_entry.id   AF-A0A537L5U3-F1
#
_cell.length_a   1.000
_cell.length_b   1.000
_cell.length_c   1.000
_cell.angle_alpha   90.00
_cell.angle_beta   90.00
_cell.angle_gamma   90.00
#
_symmetry.space_group_name_H-M   'P 1'
#
loop_
_entity.id
_entity.type
_entity.pdbx_description
1 polymer ?
#
loop_
_entity_poly.entity_id
_entity_poly.type
_entity_poly.pdbx_seq_one_letter_code
_entity_poly.pdbx_strand_id
1 'polypeptide(L)'
;MVATVKIRLDNWMLTGAVVAGIAVAIGALAMPRQKLPHVGDHWHARYLVVICGKPVPDLPSTGGPIHTQGDGLIHVEPKTSAEAGGHANLGRFFASAGVAFARDRIAFPTGQGYRDGDRCPDGATGRIRLLVNGRPHRAFERYVPADGDTIVVQFGP
;
A
#
# COMPACT_ATOMS: atom_id res chain seq x y z
N MET A 1 -53.07 9.75 -20.41
CA MET A 1 -53.02 10.69 -19.25
C MET A 1 -51.72 10.43 -18.53
N VAL A 2 -50.79 11.39 -18.50
CA VAL A 2 -49.50 11.22 -17.81
C VAL A 2 -49.63 11.83 -16.42
N ALA A 3 -49.51 11.01 -15.37
CA ALA A 3 -49.52 11.49 -14.00
C ALA A 3 -48.17 12.15 -13.69
N THR A 4 -48.14 13.48 -13.56
CA THR A 4 -46.96 14.20 -13.09
C THR A 4 -46.87 14.05 -11.57
N VAL A 5 -45.93 13.22 -11.09
CA VAL A 5 -45.58 13.18 -9.66
C VAL A 5 -44.85 14.47 -9.31
N LYS A 6 -45.53 15.40 -8.62
CA LYS A 6 -44.88 16.57 -8.02
C LYS A 6 -44.23 16.15 -6.70
N ILE A 7 -42.94 15.86 -6.75
CA ILE A 7 -42.13 15.68 -5.53
C ILE A 7 -42.07 17.04 -4.83
N ARG A 8 -42.75 17.17 -3.68
CA ARG A 8 -42.61 18.32 -2.80
C ARG A 8 -41.37 18.06 -1.93
N LEU A 9 -40.25 18.73 -2.22
CA LEU A 9 -39.16 18.80 -1.26
C LEU A 9 -39.64 19.67 -0.10
N ASP A 10 -39.83 19.06 1.07
CA ASP A 10 -40.06 19.83 2.29
C ASP A 10 -38.72 20.36 2.85
N ASN A 11 -38.79 21.42 3.64
CA ASN A 11 -37.60 22.05 4.21
C ASN A 11 -36.86 21.11 5.18
N TRP A 12 -37.52 20.08 5.70
CA TRP A 12 -36.96 19.08 6.61
C TRP A 12 -36.06 18.08 5.88
N MET A 13 -36.42 17.68 4.67
CA MET A 13 -35.61 16.85 3.77
C MET A 13 -34.32 17.57 3.36
N LEU A 14 -34.41 18.87 3.05
CA LEU A 14 -33.23 19.70 2.73
C LEU A 14 -32.32 19.86 3.95
N THR A 15 -32.88 20.16 5.11
CA THR A 15 -32.10 20.32 6.36
C THR A 15 -31.44 19.00 6.76
N GLY A 16 -32.15 17.87 6.66
CA GLY A 16 -31.61 16.54 6.93
C GLY A 16 -30.47 16.15 5.99
N ALA A 17 -30.60 16.46 4.69
CA ALA A 17 -29.53 16.23 3.71
C ALA A 17 -28.28 17.06 3.99
N VAL A 18 -28.44 18.33 4.39
CA VAL A 18 -27.32 19.22 4.74
C VAL A 18 -26.59 18.71 5.99
N VAL A 19 -27.33 18.34 7.05
CA VAL A 19 -26.72 17.83 8.29
C VAL A 19 -25.99 16.50 8.04
N ALA A 20 -26.58 15.59 7.26
CA ALA A 20 -25.93 14.33 6.88
C ALA A 20 -24.66 14.57 6.04
N GLY A 21 -24.71 15.50 5.08
CA GLY A 21 -23.54 15.88 4.27
C GLY A 21 -22.40 16.45 5.11
N ILE A 22 -22.71 17.33 6.06
CA ILE A 22 -21.73 17.90 7.00
C ILE A 22 -21.14 16.82 7.90
N ALA A 23 -21.96 15.91 8.44
CA ALA A 23 -21.49 14.81 9.28
C ALA A 23 -20.54 13.86 8.54
N VAL A 24 -20.84 13.54 7.27
CA VAL A 24 -19.94 12.73 6.41
C VAL A 24 -18.64 13.47 6.14
N ALA A 25 -18.69 14.78 5.85
CA ALA A 25 -17.49 15.58 5.62
C ALA A 25 -16.59 15.66 6.87
N ILE A 26 -17.18 15.91 8.05
CA ILE A 26 -16.45 15.93 9.33
C ILE A 26 -15.86 14.55 9.64
N GLY A 27 -16.64 13.47 9.47
CA GLY A 27 -16.18 12.10 9.67
C GLY A 27 -15.00 11.74 8.75
N ALA A 28 -15.03 12.18 7.49
CA ALA A 28 -13.94 11.98 6.55
C ALA A 28 -12.67 12.77 6.93
N LEU A 29 -12.82 13.99 7.48
CA LEU A 29 -11.71 14.82 7.96
C LEU A 29 -11.07 14.28 9.25
N ALA A 30 -11.83 13.54 10.06
CA ALA A 30 -11.39 12.98 11.33
C ALA A 30 -10.66 11.62 11.20
N MET A 31 -10.52 11.07 9.99
CA MET A 31 -9.78 9.82 9.81
C MET A 31 -8.30 10.01 10.14
N PRO A 32 -7.69 9.12 10.95
CA PRO A 32 -6.28 9.22 11.28
C PRO A 32 -5.44 9.15 10.01
N ARG A 33 -4.61 10.17 9.79
CA ARG A 33 -3.59 10.14 8.74
C ARG A 33 -2.52 9.14 9.14
N GLN A 34 -1.99 8.40 8.17
CA GLN A 34 -0.85 7.52 8.40
C GLN A 34 0.31 8.33 8.96
N LYS A 35 0.85 7.92 10.12
CA LYS A 35 2.08 8.52 10.68
C LYS A 35 3.23 8.21 9.72
N LEU A 36 3.97 9.23 9.33
CA LEU A 36 5.19 9.07 8.55
C LEU A 36 6.41 9.01 9.48
N PRO A 37 7.48 8.28 9.12
CA PRO A 37 8.65 8.16 9.97
C PRO A 37 9.41 9.48 10.01
N HIS A 38 9.88 9.87 11.19
CA HIS A 38 10.70 11.05 11.44
C HIS A 38 12.13 10.63 11.75
N VAL A 39 13.06 11.58 11.68
CA VAL A 39 14.45 11.35 12.10
C VAL A 39 14.49 10.80 13.52
N GLY A 40 15.17 9.66 13.69
CA GLY A 40 15.30 8.98 14.98
C GLY A 40 14.17 7.99 15.31
N ASP A 41 13.11 7.91 14.49
CA ASP A 41 12.19 6.77 14.56
C ASP A 41 12.93 5.47 14.19
N HIS A 42 12.53 4.36 14.81
CA HIS A 42 13.02 3.02 14.50
C HIS A 42 11.82 2.06 14.47
N TRP A 43 11.33 1.79 13.27
CA TRP A 43 10.13 0.97 13.05
C TRP A 43 10.46 -0.36 12.41
N HIS A 44 9.61 -1.34 12.66
CA HIS A 44 9.68 -2.68 12.10
C HIS A 44 8.36 -3.05 11.43
N ALA A 45 8.39 -3.36 10.15
CA ALA A 45 7.24 -3.90 9.43
C ALA A 45 7.57 -5.28 8.85
N ARG A 46 6.67 -6.24 8.98
CA ARG A 46 6.82 -7.55 8.33
C ARG A 46 6.49 -7.41 6.86
N TYR A 47 7.23 -8.12 6.01
CA TYR A 47 6.88 -8.22 4.60
C TYR A 47 6.85 -9.67 4.11
N LEU A 48 6.07 -9.90 3.07
CA LEU A 48 6.03 -11.14 2.33
C LEU A 48 5.83 -10.83 0.84
N VAL A 49 6.62 -11.47 -0.01
CA VAL A 49 6.41 -11.43 -1.46
C VAL A 49 5.89 -12.78 -1.92
N VAL A 50 4.77 -12.79 -2.63
CA VAL A 50 4.10 -14.01 -3.11
C VAL A 50 3.96 -13.96 -4.62
N ILE A 51 4.51 -14.95 -5.32
CA ILE A 51 4.45 -15.06 -6.78
C ILE A 51 3.68 -16.32 -7.15
N CYS A 52 2.57 -16.17 -7.86
CA CYS A 52 1.68 -17.25 -8.28
C CYS A 52 1.35 -18.24 -7.15
N GLY A 53 0.99 -17.67 -5.98
CA GLY A 53 0.60 -18.44 -4.79
C GLY A 53 1.76 -19.00 -3.96
N LYS A 54 3.02 -18.77 -4.36
CA LYS A 54 4.20 -19.25 -3.63
C LYS A 54 4.96 -18.10 -2.99
N PRO A 55 5.32 -18.18 -1.70
CA PRO A 55 6.21 -17.21 -1.10
C PRO A 55 7.59 -17.31 -1.75
N VAL A 56 8.23 -16.17 -2.01
CA VAL A 56 9.65 -16.13 -2.37
C VAL A 56 10.49 -15.99 -1.10
N PRO A 57 11.78 -16.38 -1.11
CA PRO A 57 12.66 -16.17 0.02
C PRO A 57 12.75 -14.69 0.42
N ASP A 58 13.03 -14.44 1.69
CA ASP A 58 13.33 -13.09 2.19
C ASP A 58 14.49 -12.49 1.40
N LEU A 59 14.42 -11.18 1.17
CA LEU A 59 15.49 -10.43 0.51
C LEU A 59 16.77 -10.52 1.34
N PRO A 60 17.95 -10.57 0.69
CA PRO A 60 19.21 -10.56 1.41
C PRO A 60 19.36 -9.27 2.23
N SER A 61 20.22 -9.29 3.26
CA SER A 61 20.51 -8.09 4.04
C SER A 61 20.95 -6.93 3.16
N THR A 62 20.37 -5.76 3.40
CA THR A 62 20.68 -4.50 2.72
C THR A 62 21.01 -3.42 3.74
N GLY A 63 21.48 -2.26 3.27
CA GLY A 63 21.78 -1.10 4.11
C GLY A 63 20.99 0.14 3.69
N GLY A 64 21.08 1.18 4.52
CA GLY A 64 20.41 2.46 4.31
C GLY A 64 19.24 2.71 5.28
N PRO A 65 18.53 3.83 5.13
CA PRO A 65 17.50 4.26 6.09
C PRO A 65 16.23 3.40 6.07
N ILE A 66 16.03 2.62 5.00
CA ILE A 66 15.00 1.61 4.90
C ILE A 66 15.65 0.34 4.31
N HIS A 67 15.71 -0.73 5.10
CA HIS A 67 16.50 -1.91 4.76
C HIS A 67 15.92 -3.18 5.38
N THR A 68 16.49 -4.33 5.05
CA THR A 68 16.22 -5.62 5.73
C THR A 68 17.51 -6.24 6.24
N GLN A 69 17.41 -7.07 7.27
CA GLN A 69 18.54 -7.89 7.75
C GLN A 69 18.46 -9.34 7.23
N GLY A 70 17.55 -9.64 6.31
CA GLY A 70 17.29 -11.00 5.82
C GLY A 70 16.42 -11.82 6.76
N ASP A 71 15.61 -11.15 7.58
CA ASP A 71 14.81 -11.68 8.69
C ASP A 71 13.30 -11.54 8.45
N GLY A 72 12.89 -11.22 7.21
CA GLY A 72 11.50 -10.97 6.86
C GLY A 72 10.95 -9.63 7.37
N LEU A 73 11.81 -8.73 7.87
CA LEU A 73 11.45 -7.40 8.33
C LEU A 73 11.98 -6.30 7.39
N ILE A 74 11.20 -5.23 7.31
CA ILE A 74 11.59 -3.91 6.85
C ILE A 74 11.90 -3.09 8.10
N HIS A 75 13.15 -2.68 8.24
CA HIS A 75 13.58 -1.69 9.22
C HIS A 75 13.47 -0.31 8.60
N VAL A 76 12.82 0.61 9.29
CA VAL A 76 12.72 2.02 8.90
C VAL A 76 13.37 2.87 10.00
N GLU A 77 14.56 3.39 9.70
CA GLU A 77 15.40 4.16 10.62
C GLU A 77 16.05 5.38 9.94
N PRO A 78 15.26 6.39 9.54
CA PRO A 78 15.81 7.58 8.88
C PRO A 78 16.71 8.38 9.83
N LYS A 79 17.87 8.79 9.33
CA LYS A 79 18.89 9.57 10.06
C LYS A 79 18.87 11.04 9.67
N THR A 80 18.30 11.35 8.50
CA THR A 80 18.16 12.72 7.99
C THR A 80 16.73 13.00 7.51
N SER A 81 16.38 14.28 7.41
CA SER A 81 15.06 14.70 6.91
C SER A 81 14.80 14.27 5.46
N ALA A 82 15.85 14.08 4.67
CA ALA A 82 15.77 13.58 3.29
C ALA A 82 15.46 12.08 3.20
N GLU A 83 15.63 11.34 4.29
CA GLU A 83 15.35 9.91 4.41
C GLU A 83 13.98 9.63 5.06
N ALA A 84 13.52 10.58 5.88
CA ALA A 84 12.25 10.53 6.58
C ALA A 84 11.04 10.71 5.64
N GLY A 85 9.84 10.61 6.21
CA GLY A 85 8.61 10.96 5.52
C GLY A 85 8.28 10.02 4.36
N GLY A 86 7.87 10.61 3.24
CA GLY A 86 7.57 9.90 2.00
C GLY A 86 8.76 9.20 1.34
N HIS A 87 9.98 9.46 1.80
CA HIS A 87 11.19 8.86 1.23
C HIS A 87 11.47 7.45 1.76
N ALA A 88 10.96 7.10 2.95
CA ALA A 88 11.03 5.76 3.51
C ALA A 88 9.92 4.84 2.94
N ASN A 89 9.91 4.64 1.62
CA ASN A 89 8.84 3.90 0.93
C ASN A 89 9.27 2.53 0.39
N LEU A 90 8.30 1.68 0.06
CA LEU A 90 8.51 0.34 -0.48
C LEU A 90 9.36 0.32 -1.76
N GLY A 91 9.24 1.35 -2.62
CA GLY A 91 10.07 1.46 -3.81
C GLY A 91 11.56 1.53 -3.46
N ARG A 92 11.93 2.35 -2.46
CA ARG A 92 13.32 2.41 -1.96
C ARG A 92 13.76 1.13 -1.26
N PHE A 93 12.87 0.55 -0.46
CA PHE A 93 13.13 -0.73 0.21
C PHE A 93 13.50 -1.81 -0.81
N PHE A 94 12.64 -2.07 -1.81
CA PHE A 94 12.90 -3.08 -2.84
C PHE A 94 14.12 -2.74 -3.69
N ALA A 95 14.32 -1.47 -4.04
CA ALA A 95 15.49 -1.03 -4.79
C ALA A 95 16.80 -1.29 -4.03
N SER A 96 16.81 -1.24 -2.69
CA SER A 96 18.00 -1.57 -1.89
C SER A 96 18.49 -3.00 -2.10
N ALA A 97 17.58 -3.92 -2.47
CA ALA A 97 17.88 -5.32 -2.78
C ALA A 97 17.98 -5.59 -4.29
N GLY A 98 18.02 -4.55 -5.13
CA GLY A 98 18.01 -4.69 -6.60
C GLY A 98 16.66 -5.13 -7.17
N VAL A 99 15.58 -5.09 -6.39
CA VAL A 99 14.23 -5.44 -6.85
C VAL A 99 13.54 -4.18 -7.37
N ALA A 100 13.07 -4.22 -8.62
CA ALA A 100 12.25 -3.16 -9.18
C ALA A 100 10.78 -3.43 -8.88
N PHE A 101 10.18 -2.65 -7.97
CA PHE A 101 8.76 -2.75 -7.61
C PHE A 101 7.99 -1.51 -8.08
N ALA A 102 6.86 -1.74 -8.74
CA ALA A 102 5.90 -0.70 -9.11
C ALA A 102 4.47 -1.26 -9.12
N ARG A 103 3.49 -0.36 -9.23
CA ARG A 103 2.06 -0.67 -9.30
C ARG A 103 1.67 -1.87 -10.16
N ASP A 104 2.33 -2.05 -11.29
CA ASP A 104 1.97 -3.04 -12.31
C ASP A 104 3.06 -4.09 -12.53
N ARG A 105 4.17 -4.06 -11.77
CA ARG A 105 5.28 -5.01 -11.96
C ARG A 105 6.14 -5.23 -10.73
N ILE A 106 6.79 -6.39 -10.70
CA ILE A 106 7.92 -6.69 -9.83
C ILE A 106 9.00 -7.43 -10.62
N ALA A 107 10.26 -7.03 -10.49
CA ALA A 107 11.39 -7.70 -11.13
C ALA A 107 12.55 -7.87 -10.17
N PHE A 108 13.13 -9.08 -10.16
CA PHE A 108 14.20 -9.50 -9.27
C PHE A 108 15.57 -9.39 -9.96
N PRO A 109 16.67 -9.18 -9.21
CA PRO A 109 18.01 -9.07 -9.77
C PRO A 109 18.50 -10.35 -10.46
N THR A 110 17.86 -11.49 -10.21
CA THR A 110 18.12 -12.78 -10.84
C THR A 110 17.55 -12.89 -12.26
N GLY A 111 16.82 -11.87 -12.74
CA GLY A 111 16.27 -11.78 -14.09
C GLY A 111 14.79 -12.15 -14.22
N GLN A 112 14.17 -12.74 -13.19
CA GLN A 112 12.74 -13.00 -13.16
C GLN A 112 11.95 -11.70 -13.00
N GLY A 113 10.91 -11.51 -13.81
CA GLY A 113 10.01 -10.37 -13.74
C GLY A 113 8.57 -10.77 -14.03
N TYR A 114 7.65 -10.03 -13.42
CA TYR A 114 6.22 -10.23 -13.52
C TYR A 114 5.53 -8.88 -13.69
N ARG A 115 4.62 -8.80 -14.65
CA ARG A 115 3.78 -7.64 -14.93
C ARG A 115 2.32 -8.06 -14.95
N ASP A 116 1.44 -7.13 -14.58
CA ASP A 116 0.00 -7.29 -14.77
C ASP A 116 -0.32 -7.82 -16.18
N GLY A 117 -1.05 -8.94 -16.24
CA GLY A 117 -1.39 -9.61 -17.50
C GLY A 117 -0.54 -10.85 -17.82
N ASP A 118 0.63 -10.99 -17.21
CA ASP A 118 1.44 -12.20 -17.35
C ASP A 118 0.71 -13.42 -16.77
N ARG A 119 1.00 -14.61 -17.31
CA ARG A 119 0.36 -15.86 -16.88
C ARG A 119 1.13 -16.52 -15.76
N CYS A 120 0.40 -17.00 -14.76
CA CYS A 120 0.93 -17.95 -13.80
C CYS A 120 1.06 -19.36 -14.41
N PRO A 121 1.84 -20.28 -13.80
CA PRO A 121 2.03 -21.64 -14.33
C PRO A 121 0.75 -22.45 -14.46
N ASP A 122 -0.29 -22.12 -13.71
CA ASP A 122 -1.64 -22.70 -13.78
C ASP A 122 -2.49 -22.13 -14.93
N GLY A 123 -1.95 -21.18 -15.69
CA GLY A 123 -2.62 -20.50 -16.78
C GLY A 123 -3.48 -19.31 -16.35
N ALA A 124 -3.59 -19.00 -15.05
CA ALA A 124 -4.34 -17.83 -14.60
C ALA A 124 -3.62 -16.52 -14.92
N THR A 125 -4.38 -15.45 -15.18
CA THR A 125 -3.80 -14.11 -15.40
C THR A 125 -3.40 -13.48 -14.08
N GLY A 126 -2.13 -13.18 -13.91
CA GLY A 126 -1.58 -12.56 -12.71
C GLY A 126 -1.74 -11.05 -12.67
N ARG A 127 -1.91 -10.52 -11.46
CA ARG A 127 -2.00 -9.09 -11.15
C ARG A 127 -1.19 -8.78 -9.90
N ILE A 128 -0.53 -7.63 -9.90
CA ILE A 128 0.15 -7.08 -8.74
C ILE A 128 -0.88 -6.51 -7.76
N ARG A 129 -0.78 -6.95 -6.51
CA ARG A 129 -1.59 -6.47 -5.40
C ARG A 129 -0.68 -6.16 -4.23
N LEU A 130 -0.91 -5.01 -3.61
CA LEU A 130 -0.34 -4.66 -2.33
C LEU A 130 -1.43 -4.83 -1.27
N LEU A 131 -1.16 -5.64 -0.25
CA LEU A 131 -1.98 -5.70 0.96
C LEU A 131 -1.16 -5.16 2.13
N VAL A 132 -1.82 -4.37 2.96
CA VAL A 132 -1.28 -3.83 4.21
C VAL A 132 -2.27 -4.21 5.30
N ASN A 133 -1.81 -4.94 6.31
CA ASN A 133 -2.64 -5.42 7.42
C ASN A 133 -3.89 -6.15 6.93
N GLY A 134 -3.71 -6.99 5.89
CA GLY A 134 -4.77 -7.77 5.26
C GLY A 134 -5.71 -6.99 4.32
N ARG A 135 -5.50 -5.68 4.12
CA ARG A 135 -6.35 -4.83 3.29
C ARG A 135 -5.66 -4.39 2.01
N PRO A 136 -6.33 -4.42 0.84
CA PRO A 136 -5.76 -3.90 -0.40
C PRO A 136 -5.36 -2.43 -0.27
N HIS A 137 -4.19 -2.09 -0.79
CA HIS A 137 -3.65 -0.74 -0.76
C HIS A 137 -3.23 -0.27 -2.17
N ARG A 138 -3.34 1.03 -2.43
CA ARG A 138 -3.17 1.61 -3.79
C ARG A 138 -1.91 2.45 -3.96
N ALA A 139 -1.08 2.59 -2.92
CA ALA A 139 0.15 3.37 -3.00
C ALA A 139 1.33 2.61 -3.65
N PHE A 140 1.34 1.28 -3.59
CA PHE A 140 2.38 0.42 -4.20
C PHE A 140 3.80 0.89 -3.83
N GLU A 141 4.65 1.22 -4.79
CA GLU A 141 6.02 1.68 -4.56
C GLU A 141 6.11 2.94 -3.69
N ARG A 142 5.04 3.74 -3.62
CA ARG A 142 4.97 4.95 -2.81
C ARG A 142 4.46 4.70 -1.39
N TYR A 143 4.12 3.46 -1.04
CA TYR A 143 3.66 3.14 0.30
C TYR A 143 4.81 3.31 1.30
N VAL A 144 4.56 4.01 2.39
CA VAL A 144 5.51 4.17 3.50
C VAL A 144 5.08 3.19 4.60
N PRO A 145 5.90 2.21 4.99
CA PRO A 145 5.57 1.31 6.09
C PRO A 145 5.39 2.07 7.40
N ALA A 146 4.34 1.73 8.15
CA ALA A 146 4.18 2.10 9.55
C ALA A 146 4.76 1.00 10.46
N ASP A 147 5.05 1.38 11.71
CA ASP A 147 5.50 0.42 12.71
C ASP A 147 4.45 -0.67 12.97
N GLY A 148 4.89 -1.93 12.96
CA GLY A 148 4.03 -3.10 13.16
C GLY A 148 3.21 -3.53 11.94
N ASP A 149 3.34 -2.86 10.79
CA ASP A 149 2.63 -3.27 9.59
C ASP A 149 2.98 -4.71 9.17
N THR A 150 1.99 -5.39 8.58
CA THR A 150 2.20 -6.61 7.80
C THR A 150 1.90 -6.33 6.33
N ILE A 151 2.93 -6.39 5.51
CA ILE A 151 2.90 -6.00 4.11
C ILE A 151 2.99 -7.25 3.23
N VAL A 152 2.07 -7.40 2.28
CA VAL A 152 2.12 -8.49 1.31
C VAL A 152 2.12 -7.89 -0.09
N VAL A 153 3.18 -8.16 -0.85
CA VAL A 153 3.22 -7.90 -2.29
C VAL A 153 2.93 -9.22 -3.00
N GLN A 154 1.84 -9.27 -3.75
CA GLN A 154 1.40 -10.48 -4.43
C GLN A 154 1.34 -10.26 -5.93
N PHE A 155 1.89 -11.19 -6.70
CA PHE A 155 1.56 -11.40 -8.10
C PHE A 155 0.76 -12.70 -8.24
N GLY A 156 -0.47 -12.63 -8.76
CA GLY A 156 -1.32 -13.82 -8.96
C GLY A 156 -2.75 -13.46 -9.34
N PRO A 157 -3.63 -14.46 -9.55
CA PRO A 157 -5.04 -14.23 -9.91
C PRO A 157 -5.80 -13.49 -8.80
#